data_AF-A0A367WBQ2-F1
#
_entry.id   AF-A0A367WBQ2-F1
#
_cell.length_a   1.000
_cell.length_b   1.000
_cell.length_c   1.000
_cell.angle_alpha   90.00
_cell.angle_beta   90.00
_cell.angle_gamma   90.00
#
_symmetry.space_group_name_H-M   'P 1'
#
loop_
_entity.id
_entity.type
_entity.pdbx_description
1 polymer ?
#
loop_
_entity_poly.entity_id
_entity_poly.type
_entity_poly.pdbx_seq_one_letter_code
_entity_poly.pdbx_strand_id
1 'polypeptide(L)'
;MQTQIDLELRQLSGRISRTDDLLGLLRIASNFAELGQKDRVERLLVEICDHQIISEFEHRDRVWISRMLAQLWFSLGDQSKAMAEISCIETRIASASEERLKDEALWQLFLLWHQQADVSEMTRVLSRFNGSFYRLKCQERLIKLLCAQGNFVAAQKHIAQIKEQGDRIFPLKWMCNAMLKHGKAENAVWVVNDLLSSAAMRAVVLSSSLLHWQQVQDGELADV
;
A
#
# COMPACT_ATOMS: atom_id res chain seq x y z
N MET A 1 -0.84 -18.55 -30.26
CA MET A 1 -0.83 -17.96 -28.90
C MET A 1 -1.56 -16.61 -28.86
N GLN A 2 -1.29 -15.66 -29.78
CA GLN A 2 -2.05 -14.41 -29.94
C GLN A 2 -3.58 -14.64 -30.13
N THR A 3 -3.94 -15.67 -30.89
CA THR A 3 -5.32 -16.07 -31.21
C THR A 3 -6.10 -16.68 -30.04
N GLN A 4 -5.43 -17.22 -29.02
CA GLN A 4 -6.10 -17.83 -27.86
C GLN A 4 -6.57 -16.76 -26.89
N ILE A 5 -5.75 -15.71 -26.69
CA ILE A 5 -6.07 -14.59 -25.81
C ILE A 5 -7.10 -13.67 -26.47
N ASP A 6 -7.03 -13.40 -27.78
CA ASP A 6 -8.08 -12.64 -28.47
C ASP A 6 -9.43 -13.39 -28.43
N LEU A 7 -9.40 -14.72 -28.37
CA LEU A 7 -10.60 -15.56 -28.19
C LEU A 7 -11.08 -15.52 -26.73
N GLU A 8 -10.18 -15.60 -25.75
CA GLU A 8 -10.51 -15.48 -24.31
C GLU A 8 -11.02 -14.08 -23.96
N LEU A 9 -10.42 -13.02 -24.52
CA LEU A 9 -10.85 -11.63 -24.36
C LEU A 9 -12.25 -11.42 -24.95
N ARG A 10 -12.51 -11.91 -26.17
CA ARG A 10 -13.86 -11.85 -26.77
C ARG A 10 -14.88 -12.71 -26.01
N GLN A 11 -14.47 -13.85 -25.46
CA GLN A 11 -15.34 -14.72 -24.66
C GLN A 11 -15.63 -14.15 -23.27
N LEU A 12 -14.67 -13.45 -22.66
CA LEU A 12 -14.80 -12.82 -21.36
C LEU A 12 -15.51 -11.46 -21.46
N SER A 13 -15.20 -10.64 -22.47
CA SER A 13 -15.85 -9.34 -22.69
C SER A 13 -17.32 -9.47 -23.09
N GLY A 14 -17.68 -10.51 -23.84
CA GLY A 14 -19.08 -10.88 -24.10
C GLY A 14 -19.84 -11.43 -22.87
N ARG A 15 -19.18 -11.59 -21.72
CA ARG A 15 -19.73 -12.21 -20.50
C ARG A 15 -19.58 -11.37 -19.24
N ILE A 16 -19.00 -10.17 -19.31
CA ILE A 16 -18.82 -9.30 -18.13
C ILE A 16 -20.20 -8.90 -17.61
N SER A 17 -20.66 -9.65 -16.63
CA SER A 17 -21.96 -9.46 -15.99
C SER A 17 -21.84 -9.42 -14.47
N ARG A 18 -20.63 -9.70 -13.95
CA ARG A 18 -20.33 -9.77 -12.51
C ARG A 18 -19.00 -9.10 -12.20
N THR A 19 -18.88 -8.60 -10.97
CA THR A 19 -17.63 -8.02 -10.44
C THR A 19 -16.45 -9.00 -10.58
N ASP A 20 -16.68 -10.28 -10.31
CA ASP A 20 -15.64 -11.31 -10.33
C ASP A 20 -14.98 -11.47 -11.71
N ASP A 21 -15.74 -11.29 -12.78
CA ASP A 21 -15.22 -11.39 -14.15
C ASP A 21 -14.22 -10.26 -14.44
N LEU A 22 -14.55 -9.03 -14.00
CA LEU A 22 -13.65 -7.88 -14.15
C LEU A 22 -12.40 -8.00 -13.29
N LEU A 23 -12.54 -8.46 -12.05
CA LEU A 23 -11.38 -8.69 -11.19
C LEU A 23 -10.47 -9.77 -11.76
N GLY A 24 -11.04 -10.80 -12.39
CA GLY A 24 -10.31 -11.78 -13.17
C GLY A 24 -9.50 -11.15 -14.31
N LEU A 25 -10.14 -10.30 -15.12
CA LEU A 25 -9.48 -9.60 -16.23
C LEU A 25 -8.37 -8.65 -15.73
N LEU A 26 -8.61 -7.89 -14.67
CA LEU A 26 -7.60 -7.00 -14.08
C LEU A 26 -6.40 -7.78 -13.52
N ARG A 27 -6.63 -8.98 -12.99
CA ARG A 27 -5.53 -9.86 -12.56
C ARG A 27 -4.71 -10.37 -13.74
N ILE A 28 -5.37 -10.74 -14.85
CA ILE A 28 -4.69 -11.11 -16.09
C ILE A 28 -3.87 -9.93 -16.62
N ALA A 29 -4.43 -8.72 -16.62
CA ALA A 29 -3.72 -7.50 -17.00
C ALA A 29 -2.49 -7.25 -16.11
N SER A 30 -2.59 -7.47 -14.80
CA SER A 30 -1.45 -7.36 -13.88
C SER A 30 -0.32 -8.34 -14.24
N ASN A 31 -0.66 -9.59 -14.55
CA ASN A 31 0.33 -10.57 -14.98
C ASN A 31 1.03 -10.14 -16.29
N PHE A 32 0.28 -9.59 -17.25
CA PHE A 32 0.90 -9.04 -18.45
C PHE A 32 1.81 -7.84 -18.18
N ALA A 33 1.43 -6.97 -17.23
CA ALA A 33 2.26 -5.84 -16.82
C ALA A 33 3.58 -6.30 -16.19
N GLU A 34 3.53 -7.32 -15.32
CA GLU A 34 4.72 -7.95 -14.72
C GLU A 34 5.65 -8.58 -15.76
N LEU A 35 5.08 -9.11 -16.85
CA LEU A 35 5.82 -9.64 -17.99
C LEU A 35 6.29 -8.56 -18.99
N GLY A 36 6.07 -7.28 -18.70
CA GLY A 36 6.45 -6.16 -19.58
C GLY A 36 5.62 -6.03 -20.85
N GLN A 37 4.48 -6.73 -20.96
CA GLN A 37 3.64 -6.78 -22.17
C GLN A 37 2.68 -5.58 -22.23
N LYS A 38 3.23 -4.37 -22.29
CA LYS A 38 2.49 -3.10 -22.18
C LYS A 38 1.31 -2.99 -23.15
N ASP A 39 1.49 -3.30 -24.42
CA ASP A 39 0.44 -3.24 -25.46
C ASP A 39 -0.75 -4.17 -25.18
N ARG A 40 -0.52 -5.26 -24.43
CA ARG A 40 -1.60 -6.20 -24.06
C ARG A 40 -2.37 -5.69 -22.86
N VAL A 41 -1.67 -5.11 -21.89
CA VAL A 41 -2.31 -4.44 -20.76
C VAL A 41 -3.18 -3.30 -21.26
N GLU A 42 -2.66 -2.41 -22.10
CA GLU A 42 -3.42 -1.25 -22.60
C GLU A 42 -4.71 -1.66 -23.31
N ARG A 43 -4.63 -2.61 -24.25
CA ARG A 43 -5.82 -3.10 -24.97
C ARG A 43 -6.88 -3.67 -24.02
N LEU A 44 -6.45 -4.45 -23.03
CA LEU A 44 -7.35 -5.03 -22.04
C LEU A 44 -7.98 -3.94 -21.16
N LEU A 45 -7.21 -2.95 -20.74
CA LEU A 45 -7.74 -1.84 -19.93
C LEU A 45 -8.74 -0.98 -20.69
N VAL A 46 -8.49 -0.68 -21.98
CA VAL A 46 -9.45 0.04 -22.83
C VAL A 46 -10.76 -0.74 -22.92
N GLU A 47 -10.70 -2.05 -23.18
CA GLU A 47 -11.89 -2.91 -23.24
C GLU A 47 -12.67 -2.95 -21.91
N ILE A 48 -11.96 -2.99 -20.78
CA ILE A 48 -12.57 -2.93 -19.45
C ILE A 48 -13.24 -1.57 -19.22
N CYS A 49 -12.55 -0.46 -19.52
CA CYS A 49 -13.05 0.91 -19.32
C CYS A 49 -14.24 1.26 -20.23
N ASP A 50 -14.26 0.73 -21.45
CA ASP A 50 -15.38 0.89 -22.39
C ASP A 50 -16.64 0.16 -21.91
N HIS A 51 -16.50 -0.79 -20.99
CA HIS A 51 -17.62 -1.50 -20.41
C HIS A 51 -18.36 -0.63 -19.38
N GLN A 52 -19.56 -0.15 -19.76
CA GLN A 52 -20.40 0.74 -18.92
C GLN A 52 -20.75 0.16 -17.54
N ILE A 53 -20.65 -1.17 -17.38
CA ILE A 53 -20.96 -1.89 -16.14
C ILE A 53 -20.13 -1.44 -14.93
N ILE A 54 -18.93 -0.86 -15.13
CA ILE A 54 -18.12 -0.34 -14.00
C ILE A 54 -18.92 0.70 -13.21
N SER A 55 -19.78 1.44 -13.90
CA SER A 55 -20.61 2.46 -13.27
C SER A 55 -21.70 1.88 -12.35
N GLU A 56 -22.11 0.63 -12.60
CA GLU A 56 -23.23 -0.07 -11.97
C GLU A 56 -22.82 -0.84 -10.71
N PHE A 57 -21.52 -1.08 -10.48
CA PHE A 57 -21.07 -1.81 -9.28
C PHE A 57 -21.29 -1.04 -7.98
N GLU A 58 -21.47 -1.82 -6.93
CA GLU A 58 -21.52 -1.34 -5.56
C GLU A 58 -20.26 -0.54 -5.20
N HIS A 59 -20.40 0.34 -4.21
CA HIS A 59 -19.36 1.29 -3.78
C HIS A 59 -18.00 0.61 -3.57
N ARG A 60 -17.99 -0.50 -2.83
CA ARG A 60 -16.76 -1.23 -2.47
C ARG A 60 -16.04 -1.78 -3.69
N ASP A 61 -16.77 -2.48 -4.55
CA ASP A 61 -16.23 -3.15 -5.74
C ASP A 61 -15.67 -2.12 -6.72
N ARG A 62 -16.40 -1.03 -6.93
CA ARG A 62 -15.96 0.05 -7.81
C ARG A 62 -14.68 0.72 -7.34
N VAL A 63 -14.53 0.95 -6.03
CA VAL A 63 -13.29 1.52 -5.48
C VAL A 63 -12.11 0.56 -5.68
N TRP A 64 -12.34 -0.75 -5.53
CA TRP A 64 -11.31 -1.76 -5.75
C TRP A 64 -10.87 -1.84 -7.22
N ILE A 65 -11.85 -1.86 -8.14
CA ILE A 65 -11.62 -1.82 -9.59
C ILE A 65 -10.85 -0.55 -9.97
N SER A 66 -11.29 0.63 -9.51
CA SER A 66 -10.64 1.92 -9.82
C SER A 66 -9.18 1.93 -9.33
N ARG A 67 -8.91 1.37 -8.15
CA ARG A 67 -7.54 1.25 -7.63
C ARG A 67 -6.67 0.39 -8.55
N MET A 68 -7.17 -0.78 -8.96
CA MET A 68 -6.43 -1.68 -9.85
C MET A 68 -6.18 -1.05 -11.22
N LEU A 69 -7.18 -0.38 -11.78
CA LEU A 69 -7.02 0.38 -13.03
C LEU A 69 -5.96 1.46 -12.89
N ALA A 70 -6.00 2.27 -11.83
CA ALA A 70 -5.00 3.31 -11.57
C ALA A 70 -3.58 2.75 -11.49
N GLN A 71 -3.41 1.63 -10.78
CA GLN A 71 -2.14 0.93 -10.65
C GLN A 71 -1.60 0.48 -12.02
N LEU A 72 -2.45 -0.08 -12.87
CA LEU A 72 -2.04 -0.56 -14.19
C LEU A 72 -1.77 0.61 -15.14
N TRP A 73 -2.51 1.71 -15.06
CA TRP A 73 -2.20 2.91 -15.81
C TRP A 73 -0.85 3.52 -15.42
N PHE A 74 -0.51 3.54 -14.13
CA PHE A 74 0.83 3.94 -13.68
C PHE A 74 1.92 3.03 -14.25
N SER A 75 1.72 1.70 -14.30
CA SER A 75 2.73 0.77 -14.85
C SER A 75 2.96 0.95 -16.36
N LEU A 76 1.95 1.46 -17.06
CA LEU A 76 2.04 1.88 -18.46
C LEU A 76 2.68 3.26 -18.65
N GLY A 77 2.73 4.08 -17.59
CA GLY A 77 3.21 5.46 -17.64
C GLY A 77 2.11 6.48 -18.00
N ASP A 78 0.85 6.05 -18.09
CA ASP A 78 -0.28 6.93 -18.38
C ASP A 78 -0.81 7.55 -17.08
N GLN A 79 -0.13 8.61 -16.63
CA GLN A 79 -0.50 9.34 -15.42
C GLN A 79 -1.89 9.96 -15.52
N SER A 80 -2.31 10.40 -16.72
CA SER A 80 -3.61 11.05 -16.89
C SER A 80 -4.75 10.08 -16.59
N LYS A 81 -4.70 8.87 -17.13
CA LYS A 81 -5.72 7.84 -16.85
C LYS A 81 -5.64 7.36 -15.41
N ALA A 82 -4.43 7.21 -14.85
CA ALA A 82 -4.27 6.83 -13.44
C ALA A 82 -4.93 7.86 -12.50
N MET A 83 -4.72 9.17 -12.76
CA MET A 83 -5.32 10.24 -11.97
C MET A 83 -6.85 10.33 -12.13
N ALA A 84 -7.38 9.99 -13.30
CA ALA A 84 -8.83 9.90 -13.51
C ALA A 84 -9.46 8.85 -12.59
N GLU A 85 -8.85 7.67 -12.49
CA GLU A 85 -9.31 6.59 -11.60
C GLU A 85 -9.17 6.99 -10.11
N ILE A 86 -8.13 7.71 -9.75
CA ILE A 86 -7.98 8.28 -8.40
C ILE A 86 -9.10 9.27 -8.10
N SER A 87 -9.47 10.13 -9.07
CA SER A 87 -10.60 11.04 -8.94
C SER A 87 -11.93 10.29 -8.74
N CYS A 88 -12.11 9.12 -9.36
CA CYS A 88 -13.25 8.25 -9.11
C CYS A 88 -13.28 7.78 -7.65
N ILE A 89 -12.13 7.34 -7.10
CA ILE A 89 -12.03 6.94 -5.68
C ILE A 89 -12.31 8.13 -4.75
N GLU A 90 -11.71 9.28 -5.00
CA GLU A 90 -11.89 10.50 -4.19
C GLU A 90 -13.36 10.95 -4.16
N THR A 91 -14.03 10.93 -5.32
CA THR A 91 -15.47 11.21 -5.41
C THR A 91 -16.29 10.25 -4.54
N ARG A 92 -15.91 8.97 -4.52
CA ARG A 92 -16.59 7.93 -3.73
C ARG A 92 -16.32 8.05 -2.24
N ILE A 93 -15.14 8.51 -1.83
CA ILE A 93 -14.86 8.85 -0.43
C ILE A 93 -15.76 10.02 -0.01
N ALA A 94 -15.87 11.05 -0.85
CA ALA A 94 -16.69 12.23 -0.55
C ALA A 94 -18.19 11.91 -0.48
N SER A 95 -18.68 11.03 -1.34
CA SER A 95 -20.11 10.68 -1.41
C SER A 95 -20.53 9.55 -0.47
N ALA A 96 -19.60 8.86 0.20
CA ALA A 96 -19.94 7.76 1.09
C ALA A 96 -20.70 8.28 2.33
N SER A 97 -21.86 7.71 2.60
CA SER A 97 -22.64 8.00 3.83
C SER A 97 -22.05 7.27 5.03
N GLU A 98 -21.57 6.05 4.84
CA GLU A 98 -21.00 5.21 5.89
C GLU A 98 -19.51 5.45 6.09
N GLU A 99 -19.10 5.67 7.34
CA GLU A 99 -17.70 5.86 7.70
C GLU A 99 -16.84 4.65 7.35
N ARG A 100 -17.39 3.43 7.48
CA ARG A 100 -16.69 2.20 7.10
C ARG A 100 -16.34 2.16 5.61
N LEU A 101 -17.24 2.61 4.74
CA LEU A 101 -17.00 2.66 3.30
C LEU A 101 -15.98 3.76 2.95
N LYS A 102 -15.98 4.88 3.68
CA LYS A 102 -14.94 5.92 3.56
C LYS A 102 -13.57 5.36 3.93
N ASP A 103 -13.47 4.69 5.07
CA ASP A 103 -12.23 4.12 5.56
C ASP A 103 -11.67 3.05 4.62
N GLU A 104 -12.54 2.18 4.07
CA GLU A 104 -12.12 1.20 3.08
C GLU A 104 -11.62 1.90 1.81
N ALA A 105 -12.29 2.95 1.34
CA ALA A 105 -11.84 3.68 0.16
C ALA A 105 -10.55 4.48 0.38
N LEU A 106 -10.38 5.09 1.55
CA LEU A 106 -9.12 5.71 1.97
C LEU A 106 -8.00 4.66 2.07
N TRP A 107 -8.30 3.45 2.55
CA TRP A 107 -7.35 2.35 2.59
C TRP A 107 -6.90 1.94 1.18
N GLN A 108 -7.82 1.81 0.23
CA GLN A 108 -7.46 1.48 -1.15
C GLN A 108 -6.62 2.58 -1.80
N LEU A 109 -6.97 3.85 -1.57
CA LEU A 109 -6.19 5.00 -2.05
C LEU A 109 -4.79 5.03 -1.42
N PHE A 110 -4.68 4.74 -0.12
CA PHE A 110 -3.40 4.65 0.57
C PHE A 110 -2.51 3.55 -0.01
N LEU A 111 -3.07 2.37 -0.28
CA LEU A 111 -2.32 1.26 -0.88
C LEU A 111 -1.81 1.58 -2.28
N LEU A 112 -2.56 2.34 -3.07
CA LEU A 112 -2.11 2.82 -4.37
C LEU A 112 -0.87 3.71 -4.23
N TRP A 113 -0.91 4.71 -3.35
CA TRP A 113 0.22 5.61 -3.13
C TRP A 113 1.42 4.91 -2.48
N HIS A 114 1.18 3.95 -1.59
CA HIS A 114 2.22 3.09 -1.04
C HIS A 114 2.98 2.35 -2.15
N GLN A 115 2.28 1.84 -3.17
CA GLN A 115 2.92 1.17 -4.30
C GLN A 115 3.76 2.11 -5.16
N GLN A 116 3.33 3.37 -5.29
CA GLN A 116 4.12 4.41 -5.96
C GLN A 116 5.25 4.98 -5.06
N ALA A 117 5.34 4.52 -3.81
CA ALA A 117 6.23 5.06 -2.77
C ALA A 117 6.08 6.58 -2.56
N ASP A 118 4.90 7.14 -2.83
CA ASP A 118 4.62 8.57 -2.63
C ASP A 118 4.26 8.86 -1.17
N VAL A 119 5.28 9.18 -0.39
CA VAL A 119 5.17 9.50 1.04
C VAL A 119 4.27 10.71 1.30
N SER A 120 4.25 11.69 0.40
CA SER A 120 3.45 12.92 0.55
C SER A 120 1.98 12.58 0.49
N GLU A 121 1.57 11.87 -0.57
CA GLU A 121 0.18 11.46 -0.75
C GLU A 121 -0.26 10.43 0.30
N MET A 122 0.61 9.49 0.68
CA MET A 122 0.34 8.58 1.79
C MET A 122 0.04 9.33 3.10
N THR A 123 0.80 10.39 3.41
CA THR A 123 0.59 11.21 4.60
C THR A 123 -0.71 12.00 4.52
N ARG A 124 -1.03 12.57 3.35
CA ARG A 124 -2.29 13.28 3.09
C ARG A 124 -3.50 12.37 3.27
N VAL A 125 -3.43 11.13 2.78
CA VAL A 125 -4.51 10.15 2.95
C VAL A 125 -4.61 9.72 4.42
N LEU A 126 -3.47 9.48 5.08
CA LEU A 126 -3.44 9.07 6.49
C LEU A 126 -4.13 10.09 7.42
N SER A 127 -3.99 11.39 7.16
CA SER A 127 -4.61 12.44 7.98
C SER A 127 -6.14 12.47 7.89
N ARG A 128 -6.74 11.82 6.89
CA ARG A 128 -8.18 11.80 6.66
C ARG A 128 -8.92 10.69 7.42
N PHE A 129 -8.20 9.73 8.00
CA PHE A 129 -8.81 8.70 8.83
C PHE A 129 -9.20 9.23 10.21
N ASN A 130 -10.42 8.95 10.68
CA ASN A 130 -10.94 9.44 11.96
C ASN A 130 -10.63 8.55 13.19
N GLY A 131 -9.66 7.63 13.08
CA GLY A 131 -9.20 6.80 14.20
C GLY A 131 -9.50 5.30 14.09
N SER A 132 -9.64 4.79 12.87
CA SER A 132 -9.94 3.39 12.60
C SER A 132 -8.71 2.47 12.65
N PHE A 133 -8.96 1.16 12.71
CA PHE A 133 -7.98 0.10 12.52
C PHE A 133 -7.13 0.28 11.25
N TYR A 134 -7.72 0.81 10.17
CA TYR A 134 -7.02 1.11 8.92
C TYR A 134 -5.97 2.22 9.09
N ARG A 135 -6.22 3.21 9.96
CA ARG A 135 -5.26 4.28 10.24
C ARG A 135 -3.95 3.73 10.80
N LEU A 136 -4.02 2.85 11.80
CA LEU A 136 -2.83 2.23 12.39
C LEU A 136 -2.07 1.41 11.34
N LYS A 137 -2.77 0.58 10.56
CA LYS A 137 -2.16 -0.19 9.47
C LYS A 137 -1.48 0.68 8.41
N CYS A 138 -2.11 1.80 8.03
CA CYS A 138 -1.52 2.76 7.11
C CYS A 138 -0.26 3.38 7.72
N GLN A 139 -0.35 3.82 8.97
CA GLN A 139 0.75 4.44 9.70
C GLN A 139 1.95 3.48 9.82
N GLU A 140 1.73 2.22 10.17
CA GLU A 140 2.76 1.18 10.21
C GLU A 140 3.47 1.00 8.86
N ARG A 141 2.71 0.92 7.76
CA ARG A 141 3.26 0.80 6.40
C ARG A 141 4.09 2.02 6.01
N LEU A 142 3.60 3.22 6.31
CA LEU A 142 4.31 4.47 6.07
C LEU A 142 5.62 4.51 6.86
N ILE A 143 5.59 4.16 8.14
CA ILE A 143 6.78 4.08 8.99
C ILE A 143 7.80 3.09 8.41
N LYS A 144 7.35 1.89 8.02
CA LYS A 144 8.23 0.87 7.43
C LYS A 144 8.90 1.37 6.16
N LEU A 145 8.16 2.06 5.28
CA LEU A 145 8.70 2.66 4.06
C LEU A 145 9.73 3.76 4.39
N LEU A 146 9.41 4.66 5.31
CA LEU A 146 10.31 5.74 5.74
C LEU A 146 11.63 5.18 6.33
N CYS A 147 11.54 4.13 7.14
CA CYS A 147 12.70 3.43 7.67
C CYS A 147 13.56 2.80 6.57
N ALA A 148 12.95 2.14 5.58
CA ALA A 148 13.65 1.57 4.44
C ALA A 148 14.37 2.62 3.59
N GLN A 149 13.82 3.84 3.51
CA GLN A 149 14.43 4.99 2.84
C GLN A 149 15.49 5.71 3.71
N GLY A 150 15.70 5.26 4.96
CA GLY A 150 16.60 5.91 5.91
C GLY A 150 16.09 7.22 6.51
N ASN A 151 14.81 7.58 6.28
CA ASN A 151 14.17 8.79 6.80
C ASN A 151 13.63 8.56 8.23
N PHE A 152 14.55 8.34 9.17
CA PHE A 152 14.22 8.00 10.55
C PHE A 152 13.54 9.13 11.32
N VAL A 153 13.78 10.39 10.96
CA VAL A 153 13.16 11.55 11.62
C VAL A 153 11.65 11.57 11.33
N ALA A 154 11.26 11.39 10.06
CA ALA A 154 9.86 11.29 9.71
C ALA A 154 9.20 10.04 10.32
N ALA A 155 9.91 8.90 10.29
CA ALA A 155 9.43 7.67 10.93
C ALA A 155 9.16 7.88 12.44
N GLN A 156 10.10 8.48 13.18
CA GLN A 156 9.95 8.80 14.59
C GLN A 156 8.74 9.70 14.85
N LYS A 157 8.54 10.74 14.03
CA LYS A 157 7.37 11.63 14.13
C LYS A 157 6.05 10.87 14.00
N HIS A 158 5.97 9.92 13.06
CA HIS A 158 4.78 9.08 12.92
C HIS A 158 4.63 8.09 14.08
N ILE A 159 5.71 7.49 14.58
CA ILE A 159 5.62 6.59 15.75
C ILE A 159 5.11 7.35 16.99
N ALA A 160 5.58 8.57 17.21
CA ALA A 160 5.17 9.40 18.35
C ALA A 160 3.65 9.70 18.36
N GLN A 161 2.99 9.69 17.20
CA GLN A 161 1.56 9.91 17.07
C GLN A 161 0.72 8.67 17.42
N ILE A 162 1.32 7.48 17.55
CA ILE A 162 0.63 6.26 17.98
C ILE A 162 0.31 6.41 19.47
N LYS A 163 -0.97 6.37 19.84
CA LYS A 163 -1.41 6.64 21.22
C LYS A 163 -0.99 5.54 22.20
N GLU A 164 -1.25 4.30 21.84
CA GLU A 164 -0.97 3.14 22.69
C GLU A 164 0.52 2.80 22.66
N GLN A 165 1.16 2.70 23.83
CA GLN A 165 2.59 2.36 23.90
C GLN A 165 2.89 0.96 23.35
N GLY A 166 1.97 0.00 23.52
CA GLY A 166 2.11 -1.35 22.99
C GLY A 166 2.23 -1.37 21.46
N ASP A 167 1.44 -0.55 20.78
CA ASP A 167 1.43 -0.46 19.31
C ASP A 167 2.70 0.22 18.76
N ARG A 168 3.49 0.90 19.61
CA ARG A 168 4.77 1.50 19.20
C ARG A 168 5.90 0.47 19.11
N ILE A 169 5.76 -0.70 19.73
CA ILE A 169 6.85 -1.69 19.88
C ILE A 169 7.34 -2.18 18.50
N PHE A 170 6.42 -2.62 17.63
CA PHE A 170 6.80 -3.13 16.30
C PHE A 170 7.39 -2.06 15.38
N PRO A 171 6.77 -0.86 15.24
CA PRO A 171 7.37 0.24 14.49
C PRO A 171 8.76 0.64 15.00
N LEU A 172 8.94 0.72 16.32
CA LEU A 172 10.25 1.03 16.92
C LEU A 172 11.28 -0.06 16.62
N LYS A 173 10.89 -1.33 16.68
CA LYS A 173 11.78 -2.45 16.32
C LYS A 173 12.21 -2.38 14.86
N TRP A 174 11.28 -2.13 13.94
CA TRP A 174 11.64 -1.95 12.52
C TRP A 174 12.59 -0.79 12.31
N MET A 175 12.34 0.34 12.97
CA MET A 175 13.21 1.51 12.90
C MET A 175 14.59 1.22 13.49
N CYS A 176 14.70 0.53 14.64
CA CYS A 176 15.98 0.15 15.22
C CYS A 176 16.77 -0.77 14.30
N ASN A 177 16.13 -1.81 13.75
CA ASN A 177 16.78 -2.72 12.79
C ASN A 177 17.30 -1.96 11.57
N ALA A 178 16.49 -1.06 11.00
CA ALA A 178 16.91 -0.23 9.88
C ALA A 178 18.06 0.69 10.27
N MET A 179 17.99 1.38 11.42
CA MET A 179 19.08 2.24 11.91
C MET A 179 20.39 1.47 12.10
N LEU A 180 20.34 0.26 12.67
CA LEU A 180 21.52 -0.61 12.82
C LEU A 180 22.11 -1.02 11.47
N LYS A 181 21.25 -1.43 10.50
CA LYS A 181 21.68 -1.71 9.12
C LYS A 181 22.32 -0.50 8.45
N HIS A 182 21.88 0.71 8.77
CA HIS A 182 22.46 1.97 8.31
C HIS A 182 23.61 2.51 9.18
N GLY A 183 24.12 1.73 10.15
CA GLY A 183 25.26 2.13 11.00
C GLY A 183 24.96 3.19 12.05
N LYS A 184 23.68 3.44 12.38
CA LYS A 184 23.22 4.48 13.32
C LYS A 184 22.83 3.90 14.69
N ALA A 185 23.68 3.06 15.26
CA ALA A 185 23.37 2.29 16.48
C ALA A 185 23.04 3.17 17.70
N GLU A 186 23.81 4.24 17.93
CA GLU A 186 23.62 5.13 19.09
C GLU A 186 22.26 5.84 19.04
N ASN A 187 21.83 6.26 17.84
CA ASN A 187 20.54 6.92 17.65
C ASN A 187 19.37 5.96 17.92
N ALA A 188 19.50 4.67 17.60
CA ALA A 188 18.46 3.67 17.85
C ALA A 188 18.13 3.55 19.35
N VAL A 189 19.17 3.52 20.20
CA VAL A 189 19.01 3.45 21.66
C VAL A 189 18.29 4.69 22.20
N TRP A 190 18.71 5.87 21.75
CA TRP A 190 18.13 7.13 22.21
C TRP A 190 16.64 7.23 21.83
N VAL A 191 16.27 6.89 20.60
CA VAL A 191 14.88 6.99 20.14
C VAL A 191 13.95 6.03 20.90
N VAL A 192 14.42 4.82 21.21
CA VAL A 192 13.65 3.87 22.03
C VAL A 192 13.46 4.39 23.45
N ASN A 193 14.49 5.01 24.03
CA ASN A 193 14.42 5.64 25.35
C ASN A 193 13.44 6.81 25.40
N ASP A 194 13.40 7.62 24.36
CA ASP A 194 12.51 8.78 24.23
C ASP A 194 11.03 8.36 24.06
N LEU A 195 10.77 7.38 23.20
CA LEU A 195 9.40 7.04 22.79
C LEU A 195 8.67 6.02 23.69
N LEU A 196 9.40 5.25 24.51
CA LEU A 196 8.84 4.27 25.43
C LEU A 196 9.20 4.58 26.87
N SER A 197 8.17 4.81 27.70
CA SER A 197 8.36 5.07 29.13
C SER A 197 8.70 3.80 29.92
N SER A 198 8.25 2.63 29.46
CA SER A 198 8.49 1.34 30.13
C SER A 198 9.88 0.77 29.85
N ALA A 199 10.68 0.59 30.90
CA ALA A 199 12.01 -0.04 30.80
C ALA A 199 11.96 -1.47 30.22
N ALA A 200 10.92 -2.24 30.57
CA ALA A 200 10.73 -3.59 30.04
C ALA A 200 10.49 -3.58 28.51
N MET A 201 9.64 -2.67 28.02
CA MET A 201 9.40 -2.54 26.57
C MET A 201 10.66 -2.08 25.83
N ARG A 202 11.43 -1.15 26.41
CA ARG A 202 12.72 -0.73 25.84
C ARG A 202 13.70 -1.89 25.71
N ALA A 203 13.84 -2.69 26.76
CA ALA A 203 14.70 -3.86 26.75
C ALA A 203 14.29 -4.88 25.67
N VAL A 204 12.99 -5.13 25.50
CA VAL A 204 12.46 -6.01 24.44
C VAL A 204 12.81 -5.51 23.04
N VAL A 205 12.61 -4.22 22.77
CA VAL A 205 12.92 -3.63 21.45
C VAL A 205 14.42 -3.72 21.16
N LEU A 206 15.28 -3.28 22.09
CA LEU A 206 16.73 -3.21 21.87
C LEU A 206 17.37 -4.60 21.77
N SER A 207 17.06 -5.51 22.69
CA SER A 207 17.63 -6.87 22.69
C SER A 207 17.27 -7.64 21.43
N SER A 208 16.00 -7.60 21.01
CA SER A 208 15.56 -8.31 19.80
C SER A 208 16.11 -7.68 18.51
N SER A 209 16.36 -6.37 18.50
CA SER A 209 16.96 -5.68 17.34
C SER A 209 18.45 -5.98 17.20
N LEU A 210 19.18 -6.02 18.33
CA LEU A 210 20.60 -6.38 18.35
C LEU A 210 20.82 -7.83 17.93
N LEU A 211 20.00 -8.77 18.44
CA LEU A 211 20.07 -10.18 18.05
C LEU A 211 19.86 -10.36 16.54
N HIS A 212 18.84 -9.71 15.98
CA HIS A 212 18.58 -9.77 14.54
C HIS A 212 19.75 -9.20 13.72
N TRP A 213 20.33 -8.08 14.17
CA TRP A 213 21.48 -7.49 13.49
C TRP A 213 22.72 -8.40 13.53
N GLN A 214 22.99 -9.07 14.66
CA GLN A 214 24.08 -10.05 14.77
C GLN A 214 23.87 -11.22 13.81
N GLN A 215 22.68 -11.82 13.78
CA GLN A 215 22.36 -12.91 12.86
C GLN A 215 22.51 -12.54 11.39
N VAL A 216 22.21 -11.28 11.02
CA VAL A 216 22.43 -10.77 9.66
C VAL A 216 23.92 -10.60 9.36
N GLN A 217 24.73 -10.12 10.33
CA GLN A 217 26.19 -10.02 10.17
C GLN A 217 26.85 -11.41 10.05
N ASP A 218 26.37 -12.38 10.82
CA ASP A 218 26.89 -13.75 10.87
C ASP A 218 26.41 -14.60 9.67
N GLY A 219 25.57 -14.05 8.78
CA GLY A 219 25.07 -14.72 7.59
C GLY A 219 23.98 -15.77 7.85
N GLU A 220 23.42 -15.81 9.05
CA GLU A 220 22.40 -16.79 9.46
C GLU A 220 20.99 -16.42 8.96
N LEU A 221 20.74 -15.15 8.65
CA LEU A 221 19.48 -14.66 8.09
C LEU A 221 19.74 -13.93 6.76
N ALA A 222 19.54 -14.63 5.65
CA ALA A 222 19.37 -13.97 4.35
C ALA A 222 18.02 -13.21 4.38
N ASP A 223 18.06 -11.91 4.07
CA ASP A 223 16.95 -10.95 4.17
C ASP A 223 15.57 -11.53 3.74
N VAL A 224 14.59 -11.49 4.65
CA VAL A 224 13.15 -11.71 4.40
C VAL A 224 12.39 -10.39 4.50
#